data_AF-L8ELE0-F1
#
_entry.id   AF-L8ELE0-F1
#
_cell.length_a   1.000
_cell.length_b   1.000
_cell.length_c   1.000
_cell.angle_alpha   90.00
_cell.angle_beta   90.00
_cell.angle_gamma   90.00
#
_symmetry.space_group_name_H-M   'P 1'
#
loop_
_entity.id
_entity.type
_entity.pdbx_description
1 polymer ?
#
loop_
_entity_poly.entity_id
_entity_poly.type
_entity_poly.pdbx_seq_one_letter_code
_entity_poly.pdbx_strand_id
1 'polypeptide(L)'
;MTDMNEPWTAPPGDGTAVVPIGDVWDVVEAPAETAAWVRQLRRVEAPAIVDPRQGRAWWLIPRGSANPTAWLWHQLQPTVVVRTSGSLIVPHAARSDGLRWVKPHPWGGTYLAQPERLAAVLTLLRSATAARRASVSPFYARGDTDAGPG
;
A
#
# COMPACT_ATOMS: atom_id res chain seq x y z
N MET A 1 -15.23 -10.95 -26.25
CA MET A 1 -15.81 -10.44 -24.99
C MET A 1 -15.21 -11.31 -23.90
N THR A 2 -14.03 -10.91 -23.42
CA THR A 2 -13.22 -11.69 -22.47
C THR A 2 -13.91 -11.65 -21.11
N ASP A 3 -14.07 -12.82 -20.48
CA ASP A 3 -14.72 -12.98 -19.18
C ASP A 3 -14.14 -12.00 -18.15
N MET A 4 -14.98 -11.14 -17.57
CA MET A 4 -14.60 -10.18 -16.51
C MET A 4 -14.23 -10.85 -15.16
N ASN A 5 -14.14 -12.18 -15.14
CA ASN A 5 -13.89 -12.98 -13.93
C ASN A 5 -12.55 -13.71 -13.96
N GLU A 6 -11.70 -13.50 -14.98
CA GLU A 6 -10.39 -14.15 -14.97
C GLU A 6 -9.54 -13.55 -13.83
N PRO A 7 -9.10 -14.38 -12.85
CA PRO A 7 -8.32 -13.90 -11.74
C PRO A 7 -6.99 -13.35 -12.26
N TRP A 8 -6.67 -12.10 -11.90
CA TRP A 8 -5.40 -11.51 -12.30
C TRP A 8 -4.22 -12.37 -11.80
N THR A 9 -3.26 -12.60 -12.69
CA THR A 9 -2.02 -13.33 -12.38
C THR A 9 -0.81 -12.42 -12.60
N ALA A 10 0.23 -12.60 -11.79
CA ALA A 10 1.46 -11.86 -12.02
C ALA A 10 2.14 -12.31 -13.32
N PRO A 11 2.82 -11.39 -14.03
CA PRO A 11 3.59 -11.74 -15.21
C PRO A 11 4.58 -12.90 -14.95
N PRO A 12 4.65 -13.92 -15.83
CA PRO A 12 5.57 -15.04 -15.71
C PRO A 12 6.99 -14.65 -16.16
N GLY A 13 8.04 -15.11 -15.47
CA GLY A 13 9.45 -14.80 -15.79
C GLY A 13 10.23 -14.15 -14.63
N ASP A 14 11.31 -13.44 -14.95
CA ASP A 14 12.28 -12.86 -14.00
C ASP A 14 12.44 -11.32 -14.11
N GLY A 15 11.76 -10.69 -15.07
CA GLY A 15 11.87 -9.26 -15.40
C GLY A 15 10.89 -8.34 -14.66
N THR A 16 10.36 -7.35 -15.40
CA THR A 16 9.23 -6.48 -15.03
C THR A 16 8.37 -6.26 -16.27
N ALA A 17 7.06 -6.13 -16.09
CA ALA A 17 6.13 -5.76 -17.17
C ALA A 17 5.47 -4.42 -16.87
N VAL A 18 5.19 -3.63 -17.91
CA VAL A 18 4.34 -2.44 -17.80
C VAL A 18 2.91 -2.87 -18.08
N VAL A 19 2.00 -2.67 -17.14
CA VAL A 19 0.62 -3.12 -17.23
C VAL A 19 -0.34 -1.93 -17.05
N PRO A 20 -1.36 -1.76 -17.90
CA PRO A 20 -2.31 -0.66 -17.79
C PRO A 20 -3.20 -0.79 -16.56
N ILE A 21 -3.46 0.34 -15.89
CA ILE A 21 -4.41 0.46 -14.77
C ILE A 21 -5.80 0.72 -15.35
N GLY A 22 -6.83 0.10 -14.78
CA GLY A 22 -8.24 0.34 -15.13
C GLY A 22 -8.83 -0.65 -16.14
N ASP A 23 -8.04 -1.60 -16.66
CA ASP A 23 -8.54 -2.61 -17.60
C ASP A 23 -9.14 -3.82 -16.88
N VAL A 24 -8.36 -4.47 -16.02
CA VAL A 24 -8.81 -5.63 -15.21
C VAL A 24 -8.76 -5.33 -13.71
N TRP A 25 -7.97 -4.33 -13.32
CA TRP A 25 -7.71 -3.97 -11.93
C TRP A 25 -7.48 -2.48 -11.78
N ASP A 26 -7.70 -1.98 -10.57
CA ASP A 26 -7.29 -0.65 -10.14
C ASP A 26 -6.14 -0.76 -9.13
N VAL A 27 -5.56 0.38 -8.74
CA VAL A 27 -4.43 0.43 -7.82
C VAL A 27 -4.71 1.28 -6.60
N VAL A 28 -4.25 0.78 -5.46
CA VAL A 28 -4.09 1.54 -4.22
C VAL A 28 -2.60 1.73 -3.96
N GLU A 29 -2.16 2.98 -3.93
CA GLU A 29 -0.80 3.39 -3.63
C GLU A 29 -0.69 3.89 -2.18
N ALA A 30 0.38 3.49 -1.49
CA ALA A 30 0.73 4.01 -0.17
C ALA A 30 2.27 4.04 0.02
N PRO A 31 2.80 4.60 1.12
CA PRO A 31 4.21 4.51 1.47
C PRO A 31 4.67 3.05 1.62
N ALA A 32 5.91 2.74 1.21
CA ALA A 32 6.47 1.38 1.20
C ALA A 32 6.43 0.67 2.56
N GLU A 33 6.65 1.43 3.65
CA GLU A 33 6.58 0.91 5.02
C GLU A 33 5.22 0.29 5.37
N THR A 34 4.14 0.79 4.76
CA THR A 34 2.78 0.29 4.95
C THR A 34 2.67 -1.17 4.54
N ALA A 35 3.36 -1.60 3.48
CA ALA A 35 3.32 -2.98 3.02
C ALA A 35 3.89 -3.97 4.05
N ALA A 36 4.93 -3.57 4.78
CA ALA A 36 5.49 -4.40 5.84
C ALA A 36 4.49 -4.59 7.00
N TRP A 37 3.80 -3.53 7.40
CA TRP A 37 2.79 -3.59 8.46
C TRP A 37 1.54 -4.37 8.05
N VAL A 38 1.02 -4.13 6.84
CA VAL A 38 -0.10 -4.90 6.28
C VAL A 38 0.23 -6.39 6.26
N ARG A 39 1.45 -6.76 5.85
CA ARG A 39 1.94 -8.15 5.87
C ARG A 39 1.94 -8.75 7.28
N GLN A 40 2.36 -7.99 8.28
CA GLN A 40 2.41 -8.45 9.68
C GLN A 40 1.02 -8.69 10.27
N LEU A 41 0.03 -7.86 9.89
CA LEU A 41 -1.35 -7.99 10.38
C LEU A 41 -2.08 -9.21 9.82
N ARG A 42 -1.61 -9.79 8.70
CA ARG A 42 -2.19 -10.98 8.05
C ARG A 42 -3.70 -10.92 7.77
N ARG A 43 -4.25 -9.71 7.62
CA ARG A 43 -5.67 -9.46 7.32
C ARG A 43 -5.95 -9.22 5.83
N VAL A 44 -4.90 -9.02 5.04
CA VAL A 44 -4.95 -8.85 3.58
C VAL A 44 -4.27 -10.07 2.95
N GLU A 45 -5.02 -10.80 2.13
CA GLU A 45 -4.59 -12.06 1.50
C GLU A 45 -3.80 -11.83 0.21
N ALA A 46 -3.80 -10.60 -0.29
CA ALA A 46 -3.10 -10.18 -1.49
C ALA A 46 -1.71 -9.59 -1.19
N PRO A 47 -0.72 -9.86 -2.05
CA PRO A 47 0.62 -9.28 -1.93
C PRO A 47 0.61 -7.81 -2.33
N ALA A 48 1.56 -7.04 -1.80
CA ALA A 48 1.85 -5.70 -2.27
C ALA A 48 3.03 -5.72 -3.24
N ILE A 49 3.04 -4.85 -4.24
CA ILE A 49 4.23 -4.50 -5.01
C ILE A 49 4.95 -3.40 -4.23
N VAL A 50 6.25 -3.52 -4.00
CA VAL A 50 7.04 -2.51 -3.29
C VAL A 50 8.19 -2.03 -4.17
N ASP A 51 8.29 -0.71 -4.32
CA ASP A 51 9.49 -0.02 -4.82
C ASP A 51 10.23 0.64 -3.65
N PRO A 52 11.33 0.03 -3.17
CA PRO A 52 12.12 0.63 -2.11
C PRO A 52 12.85 1.90 -2.55
N ARG A 53 13.09 2.11 -3.86
CA ARG A 53 13.78 3.30 -4.39
C ARG A 53 12.88 4.53 -4.37
N GLN A 54 11.60 4.33 -4.68
CA GLN A 54 10.59 5.40 -4.65
C GLN A 54 9.89 5.52 -3.28
N GLY A 55 10.11 4.56 -2.37
CA GLY A 55 9.44 4.52 -1.08
C GLY A 55 7.93 4.28 -1.21
N ARG A 56 7.50 3.55 -2.24
CA ARG A 56 6.08 3.32 -2.56
C ARG A 56 5.72 1.84 -2.53
N ALA A 57 4.46 1.58 -2.20
CA ALA A 57 3.83 0.28 -2.30
C ALA A 57 2.50 0.40 -3.05
N TRP A 58 2.16 -0.63 -3.80
CA TRP A 58 0.90 -0.74 -4.53
C TRP A 58 0.21 -2.06 -4.23
N TRP A 59 -1.09 -2.00 -3.98
CA TRP A 59 -1.97 -3.16 -4.03
C TRP A 59 -2.84 -3.06 -5.26
N LEU A 60 -3.01 -4.20 -5.93
CA LEU A 60 -3.99 -4.34 -6.99
C LEU A 60 -5.34 -4.62 -6.35
N ILE A 61 -6.41 -4.00 -6.84
CA ILE A 61 -7.79 -4.25 -6.40
C ILE A 61 -8.67 -4.49 -7.63
N PRO A 62 -9.86 -5.12 -7.49
CA PRO A 62 -10.77 -5.31 -8.61
C PRO A 62 -11.11 -3.99 -9.31
N ARG A 63 -11.23 -4.02 -10.64
CA ARG A 63 -11.62 -2.85 -11.43
C ARG A 63 -12.93 -2.23 -10.92
N GLY A 64 -12.99 -0.90 -10.94
CA GLY A 64 -14.13 -0.11 -10.48
C GLY A 64 -14.15 0.10 -8.97
N SER A 65 -13.20 -0.49 -8.24
CA SER A 65 -13.13 -0.36 -6.78
C SER A 65 -12.36 0.89 -6.35
N ALA A 66 -11.57 1.52 -7.22
CA ALA A 66 -10.78 2.72 -6.92
C ALA A 66 -11.55 4.03 -7.12
N ASN A 67 -12.73 4.19 -6.51
CA ASN A 67 -13.41 5.49 -6.52
C ASN A 67 -12.83 6.45 -5.46
N PRO A 68 -12.08 7.51 -5.81
CA PRO A 68 -11.45 8.40 -4.83
C PRO A 68 -12.44 9.16 -3.96
N THR A 69 -13.70 9.33 -4.39
CA THR A 69 -14.75 9.99 -3.59
C THR A 69 -15.50 9.02 -2.68
N ALA A 70 -15.32 7.70 -2.87
CA ALA A 70 -15.88 6.73 -1.94
C ALA A 70 -15.28 6.96 -0.55
N TRP A 71 -16.14 7.06 0.46
CA TRP A 71 -15.77 7.36 1.84
C TRP A 71 -14.58 6.52 2.34
N LEU A 72 -14.55 5.24 1.94
CA LEU A 72 -13.54 4.28 2.32
C LEU A 72 -12.11 4.70 1.93
N TRP A 73 -11.94 5.33 0.77
CA TRP A 73 -10.64 5.82 0.27
C TRP A 73 -10.42 7.28 0.59
N HIS A 74 -11.48 8.10 0.48
CA HIS A 74 -11.43 9.53 0.73
C HIS A 74 -10.85 9.82 2.12
N GLN A 75 -11.30 9.08 3.14
CA GLN A 75 -10.78 9.28 4.49
C GLN A 75 -9.27 9.04 4.57
N LEU A 76 -8.68 8.13 3.79
CA LEU A 76 -7.26 7.76 3.85
C LEU A 76 -6.32 8.73 3.11
N GLN A 77 -6.88 9.69 2.39
CA GLN A 77 -6.11 10.73 1.72
C GLN A 77 -5.46 11.69 2.73
N PRO A 78 -4.32 12.32 2.39
CA PRO A 78 -3.55 12.15 1.15
C PRO A 78 -2.55 10.98 1.19
N THR A 79 -2.52 10.22 2.28
CA THR A 79 -1.49 9.17 2.48
C THR A 79 -1.68 8.00 1.52
N VAL A 80 -2.94 7.68 1.20
CA VAL A 80 -3.31 6.66 0.23
C VAL A 80 -3.86 7.33 -1.01
N VAL A 81 -3.42 6.88 -2.17
CA VAL A 81 -3.90 7.35 -3.48
C VAL A 81 -4.48 6.16 -4.23
N VAL A 82 -5.70 6.32 -4.76
CA VAL A 82 -6.31 5.30 -5.62
C VAL A 82 -6.23 5.73 -7.07
N ARG A 83 -5.94 4.80 -7.99
CA ARG A 83 -5.73 5.06 -9.41
C ARG A 83 -6.58 4.11 -10.25
N THR A 84 -7.33 4.67 -11.19
CA THR A 84 -8.18 3.95 -12.16
C THR A 84 -7.64 4.01 -13.59
N SER A 85 -6.49 4.67 -13.80
CA SER A 85 -5.88 4.84 -15.12
C SER A 85 -4.38 5.06 -15.04
N GLY A 86 -3.70 4.95 -16.19
CA GLY A 86 -2.24 5.05 -16.31
C GLY A 86 -1.60 3.67 -16.47
N SER A 87 -0.34 3.56 -16.04
CA SER A 87 0.41 2.30 -16.11
C SER A 87 1.19 2.06 -14.82
N LEU A 88 1.35 0.79 -14.47
CA LEU A 88 2.19 0.36 -13.35
C LEU A 88 3.26 -0.62 -13.85
N ILE A 89 4.48 -0.47 -13.36
CA ILE A 89 5.52 -1.49 -13.52
C ILE A 89 5.21 -2.58 -12.50
N VAL A 90 5.05 -3.81 -12.95
CA VAL A 90 4.73 -4.97 -12.11
C VAL A 90 5.91 -5.94 -12.15
N PRO A 91 6.46 -6.35 -11.00
CA PRO A 91 7.51 -7.35 -10.97
C PRO A 91 6.93 -8.73 -11.25
N HIS A 92 7.73 -9.60 -11.83
CA HIS A 92 7.32 -10.99 -12.05
C HIS A 92 7.23 -11.74 -10.72
N ALA A 93 6.48 -12.85 -10.70
CA ALA A 93 6.11 -13.55 -9.47
C ALA A 93 7.30 -14.03 -8.61
N ALA A 94 8.45 -14.32 -9.24
CA ALA A 94 9.64 -14.89 -8.62
C ALA A 94 10.71 -13.84 -8.22
N ARG A 95 10.50 -12.56 -8.52
CA ARG A 95 11.55 -11.53 -8.35
C ARG A 95 11.77 -11.10 -6.90
N SER A 96 13.03 -11.01 -6.49
CA SER A 96 13.47 -10.56 -5.16
C SER A 96 14.13 -9.17 -5.13
N ASP A 97 14.78 -8.75 -6.22
CA ASP A 97 15.62 -7.54 -6.24
C ASP A 97 14.98 -6.34 -6.97
N GLY A 98 15.08 -5.16 -6.36
CA GLY A 98 14.46 -3.93 -6.84
C GLY A 98 12.96 -3.91 -6.53
N LEU A 99 12.15 -3.81 -7.59
CA LEU A 99 10.69 -3.93 -7.50
C LEU A 99 10.33 -5.37 -7.16
N ARG A 100 9.56 -5.58 -6.09
CA ARG A 100 9.27 -6.94 -5.60
C ARG A 100 7.89 -7.11 -5.01
N TRP A 101 7.44 -8.35 -4.96
CA TRP A 101 6.25 -8.73 -4.21
C TRP A 101 6.56 -8.90 -2.72
N VAL A 102 5.82 -8.18 -1.88
CA VAL A 102 5.74 -8.44 -0.45
C VAL A 102 4.50 -9.28 -0.20
N LYS A 103 4.72 -10.60 -0.12
CA LYS A 103 3.68 -11.61 0.05
C LYS A 103 3.34 -11.80 1.53
N PRO A 104 2.05 -12.01 1.90
CA PRO A 104 1.71 -12.53 3.22
C PRO A 104 2.36 -13.93 3.42
N HIS A 105 2.43 -14.42 4.66
CA HIS A 105 2.98 -15.76 4.91
C HIS A 105 2.08 -16.55 5.85
N PRO A 106 1.67 -17.79 5.49
CA PRO A 106 1.83 -18.40 4.16
C PRO A 106 1.01 -17.64 3.08
N TRP A 107 1.40 -17.74 1.81
CA TRP A 107 0.64 -17.15 0.70
C TRP A 107 0.26 -18.22 -0.32
N GLY A 108 -1.05 -18.47 -0.39
CA GLY A 108 -1.73 -19.18 -1.48
C GLY A 108 -2.96 -18.42 -1.97
N GLY A 109 -2.99 -17.10 -1.71
CA GLY A 109 -4.14 -16.22 -1.93
C GLY A 109 -4.14 -15.54 -3.30
N THR A 110 -5.10 -14.64 -3.49
CA THR A 110 -5.26 -13.86 -4.73
C THR A 110 -4.18 -12.79 -4.86
N TYR A 111 -4.02 -12.27 -6.07
CA TYR A 111 -3.20 -11.07 -6.29
C TYR A 111 -3.98 -9.76 -6.14
N LEU A 112 -5.31 -9.81 -6.30
CA LEU A 112 -6.20 -8.68 -6.07
C LEU A 112 -6.63 -8.66 -4.61
N ALA A 113 -6.42 -7.53 -3.93
CA ALA A 113 -6.88 -7.28 -2.58
C ALA A 113 -8.38 -6.96 -2.57
N GLN A 114 -9.09 -7.44 -1.54
CA GLN A 114 -10.46 -6.99 -1.26
C GLN A 114 -10.44 -5.53 -0.79
N PRO A 115 -11.12 -4.60 -1.49
CA PRO A 115 -11.08 -3.16 -1.21
C PRO A 115 -11.36 -2.81 0.26
N GLU A 116 -12.42 -3.39 0.83
CA GLU A 116 -12.90 -3.10 2.17
C GLU A 116 -11.92 -3.58 3.24
N ARG A 117 -11.38 -4.80 3.06
CA ARG A 117 -10.38 -5.35 3.99
C ARG A 117 -9.09 -4.53 3.94
N LEU A 118 -8.64 -4.16 2.74
CA LEU A 118 -7.45 -3.33 2.58
C LEU A 118 -7.66 -1.95 3.22
N ALA A 119 -8.76 -1.27 2.93
CA ALA A 119 -9.07 0.05 3.50
C ALA A 119 -9.20 0.01 5.03
N ALA A 120 -9.79 -1.06 5.59
CA ALA A 120 -9.90 -1.23 7.03
C ALA A 120 -8.53 -1.35 7.70
N VAL A 121 -7.62 -2.14 7.11
CA VAL A 121 -6.24 -2.29 7.61
C VAL A 121 -5.46 -0.98 7.49
N LEU A 122 -5.57 -0.28 6.35
CA LEU A 122 -4.91 1.02 6.16
C LEU A 122 -5.43 2.06 7.16
N THR A 123 -6.73 2.04 7.46
CA THR A 123 -7.34 2.90 8.49
C THR A 123 -6.77 2.61 9.86
N LEU A 124 -6.67 1.33 10.24
CA LEU A 124 -6.08 0.90 11.52
C LEU A 124 -4.63 1.38 11.64
N LEU A 125 -3.81 1.18 10.60
CA LEU A 125 -2.41 1.58 10.61
C LEU A 125 -2.23 3.09 10.72
N ARG A 126 -3.07 3.86 10.03
CA ARG A 126 -3.09 5.31 10.14
C ARG A 126 -3.44 5.76 11.55
N SER A 127 -4.49 5.20 12.15
CA SER A 127 -4.92 5.54 13.52
C SER A 127 -3.84 5.18 14.55
N ALA A 128 -3.20 4.02 14.42
CA ALA A 128 -2.09 3.61 15.27
C ALA A 128 -0.88 4.56 15.14
N THR A 129 -0.56 4.98 13.92
CA THR A 129 0.53 5.94 13.65
C THR A 129 0.22 7.31 14.26
N ALA A 130 -1.02 7.79 14.12
CA ALA A 130 -1.46 9.05 14.72
C ALA A 130 -1.41 9.00 16.25
N ALA A 131 -1.91 7.91 16.86
CA ALA A 131 -1.83 7.69 18.29
C ALA A 131 -0.37 7.68 18.78
N ARG A 132 0.53 6.97 18.09
CA ARG A 132 1.95 6.94 18.43
C ARG A 132 2.59 8.33 18.37
N ARG A 133 2.28 9.14 17.35
CA ARG A 133 2.78 10.52 17.27
C ARG A 133 2.26 11.40 18.40
N ALA A 134 0.99 11.24 18.79
CA ALA A 134 0.42 11.98 19.91
C ALA A 134 1.03 11.57 21.27
N SER A 135 1.36 10.28 21.44
CA SER A 135 2.03 9.76 22.64
C SER A 135 3.49 10.21 22.76
N VAL A 136 4.16 10.53 21.65
CA VAL A 136 5.47 11.20 21.65
C VAL A 136 5.22 12.69 21.87
N SER A 137 5.01 13.10 23.12
CA SER A 137 4.82 14.52 23.44
C SER A 137 6.05 15.36 23.04
N PRO A 138 5.86 16.63 22.61
CA PRO A 138 6.96 17.53 22.23
C PRO A 138 7.72 18.13 23.43
N PHE A 139 7.67 17.51 24.62
CA PHE A 139 8.21 18.08 25.87
C PHE A 139 9.73 17.94 26.04
N TYR A 140 10.51 18.07 24.96
CA TYR A 140 11.96 18.28 25.02
C TYR A 140 12.41 19.29 23.97
N ALA A 141 11.99 20.56 24.13
CA ALA A 141 12.63 21.69 23.44
C ALA A 141 12.47 23.03 24.17
N ARG A 142 12.30 23.03 25.50
CA ARG A 142 12.29 24.28 26.28
C ARG A 142 12.70 24.02 27.74
N GLY A 143 13.99 24.21 28.03
CA GLY A 143 14.53 24.17 29.38
C GLY A 143 16.05 24.14 29.34
N ASP A 144 16.66 25.18 29.91
CA ASP A 144 18.09 25.49 30.04
C ASP A 144 18.78 25.93 28.75
N THR A 145 19.14 27.20 28.55
CA THR A 145 19.78 28.12 29.50
C THR A 145 19.35 29.57 29.26
N ASP A 146 18.70 30.16 30.27
CA ASP A 146 18.79 31.59 30.53
C ASP A 146 19.28 31.77 31.98
N ALA A 147 19.98 32.88 32.21
CA ALA A 147 20.58 33.36 33.45
C ALA A 147 21.97 32.83 33.84
N GLY A 148 22.98 33.62 33.50
CA GLY A 148 24.06 33.96 34.42
C GLY A 148 24.56 35.38 34.16
N PRO A 149 24.17 36.39 34.96
CA PRO A 149 24.94 37.61 35.08
C PRO A 149 25.98 37.42 36.20
N GLY A 150 27.25 37.61 35.89
CA GLY A 150 28.37 37.53 36.83
C GLY A 150 29.70 37.71 36.13
#